data_AF-A0A0C2B9Y4-F1
#
_entry.id   AF-A0A0C2B9Y4-F1
#
_cell.length_a   1.000
_cell.length_b   1.000
_cell.length_c   1.000
_cell.angle_alpha   90.00
_cell.angle_beta   90.00
_cell.angle_gamma   90.00
#
_symmetry.space_group_name_H-M   'P 1'
#
loop_
_entity.id
_entity.type
_entity.pdbx_description
1 polymer ?
#
loop_
_entity_poly.entity_id
_entity_poly.type
_entity_poly.pdbx_seq_one_letter_code
_entity_poly.pdbx_strand_id
1 'polypeptide(L)'
;MNEHARRLIEVLGTETTPPQQQDWSGIESELQVRLPDDYKEFIEHVGGGRVDGYLYILAPSSLNQHYDLAKSAAERVEVYEEIFEFEDKPAQLEPDGSRIIPWGTTDNGEWLFWRILPGQGPAEFAVLINEARGERWEFQKIGFAEYLTGVLQGEIQSEILSSAFPAGSHDFRKFTHTP
;
A
#
# COMPACT_ATOMS: atom_id res chain seq x y z
N MET A 1 -12.76 8.53 12.01
CA MET A 1 -11.94 7.32 11.89
C MET A 1 -12.82 6.12 11.58
N ASN A 2 -12.80 5.72 10.32
CA ASN A 2 -13.12 4.43 9.73
C ASN A 2 -12.66 3.27 10.63
N GLU A 3 -13.48 2.23 10.68
CA GLU A 3 -13.24 1.06 11.53
C GLU A 3 -11.99 0.26 11.14
N HIS A 4 -11.72 0.12 9.84
CA HIS A 4 -10.56 -0.63 9.36
C HIS A 4 -9.25 0.09 9.70
N ALA A 5 -9.21 1.42 9.54
CA ALA A 5 -8.05 2.23 9.96
C ALA A 5 -7.81 2.11 11.47
N ARG A 6 -8.88 2.23 12.28
CA ARG A 6 -8.79 2.07 13.73
C ARG A 6 -8.24 0.70 14.13
N ARG A 7 -8.77 -0.37 13.53
CA ARG A 7 -8.35 -1.75 13.85
C ARG A 7 -6.89 -1.99 13.47
N LEU A 8 -6.44 -1.48 12.32
CA LEU A 8 -5.04 -1.58 11.91
C LEU A 8 -4.12 -0.88 12.92
N ILE A 9 -4.48 0.33 13.36
CA ILE A 9 -3.72 1.09 14.37
C ILE A 9 -3.62 0.32 15.69
N GLU A 10 -4.72 -0.27 16.13
CA GLU A 10 -4.78 -1.09 17.35
C GLU A 10 -3.87 -2.32 17.26
N VAL A 11 -3.87 -3.02 16.13
CA VAL A 11 -3.01 -4.19 15.90
C VAL A 11 -1.53 -3.82 15.84
N LEU A 12 -1.18 -2.69 15.21
CA LEU A 12 0.19 -2.20 15.17
C LEU A 12 0.69 -1.74 16.55
N GLY A 13 -0.21 -1.47 17.51
CA GLY A 13 0.15 -0.96 18.83
C GLY A 13 0.86 0.40 18.79
N THR A 14 0.70 1.16 17.70
CA THR A 14 1.37 2.45 17.51
C THR A 14 0.60 3.59 18.16
N GLU A 15 1.32 4.60 18.65
CA GLU A 15 0.72 5.84 19.11
C GLU A 15 0.17 6.65 17.94
N THR A 16 -1.07 7.12 18.09
CA THR A 16 -1.70 8.07 17.17
C THR A 16 -1.31 9.50 17.55
N THR A 17 -1.09 10.34 16.56
CA THR A 17 -1.03 11.79 16.76
C THR A 17 -2.38 12.44 16.45
N PRO A 18 -2.63 13.69 16.89
CA PRO A 18 -3.67 14.50 16.29
C PRO A 18 -3.53 14.47 14.77
N PRO A 19 -4.65 14.35 14.02
CA PRO A 19 -4.61 14.14 12.59
C PRO A 19 -3.84 15.27 11.91
N GLN A 20 -2.81 14.90 11.16
CA GLN A 20 -2.03 15.83 10.34
C GLN A 20 -2.71 15.97 8.98
N GLN A 21 -3.42 17.08 8.76
CA GLN A 21 -4.11 17.34 7.50
C GLN A 21 -3.14 17.23 6.32
N GLN A 22 -3.52 16.40 5.35
CA GLN A 22 -2.85 16.31 4.06
C GLN A 22 -3.69 17.04 3.01
N ASP A 23 -3.05 17.54 1.96
CA ASP A 23 -3.75 18.04 0.78
C ASP A 23 -4.22 16.87 -0.11
N TRP A 24 -5.18 16.10 0.40
CA TRP A 24 -5.72 14.94 -0.33
C TRP A 24 -6.29 15.32 -1.68
N SER A 25 -6.87 16.51 -1.82
CA SER A 25 -7.39 16.96 -3.11
C SER A 25 -6.27 17.15 -4.13
N GLY A 26 -5.15 17.73 -3.73
CA GLY A 26 -3.96 17.85 -4.58
C GLY A 26 -3.37 16.49 -4.95
N ILE A 27 -3.19 15.61 -3.95
CA ILE A 27 -2.65 14.26 -4.14
C ILE A 27 -3.53 13.41 -5.07
N GLU A 28 -4.84 13.39 -4.84
CA GLU A 28 -5.80 12.63 -5.66
C GLU A 28 -5.89 13.20 -7.09
N SER A 29 -5.71 14.52 -7.25
CA SER A 29 -5.62 15.17 -8.56
C SER A 29 -4.36 14.77 -9.31
N GLU A 30 -3.20 14.69 -8.64
CA GLU A 30 -1.93 14.24 -9.24
C GLU A 30 -1.99 12.77 -9.66
N LEU A 31 -2.54 11.90 -8.80
CA LEU A 31 -2.71 10.47 -9.09
C LEU A 31 -3.82 10.18 -10.11
N GLN A 32 -4.68 11.17 -10.36
CA GLN A 32 -5.92 11.05 -11.12
C GLN A 32 -6.82 9.93 -10.59
N VAL A 33 -6.87 9.78 -9.26
CA VAL A 33 -7.74 8.83 -8.58
C VAL A 33 -8.04 9.27 -7.16
N ARG A 34 -9.20 8.88 -6.64
CA ARG A 34 -9.49 9.00 -5.21
C ARG A 34 -8.88 7.85 -4.44
N LEU A 35 -8.35 8.13 -3.25
CA LEU A 35 -7.73 7.12 -2.40
C LEU A 35 -8.72 6.57 -1.36
N PRO A 36 -8.54 5.32 -0.90
CA PRO A 36 -9.33 4.73 0.17
C PRO A 36 -9.32 5.56 1.46
N ASP A 37 -10.48 5.71 2.10
CA ASP A 37 -10.62 6.53 3.32
C ASP A 37 -9.87 5.91 4.52
N ASP A 38 -9.79 4.58 4.58
CA ASP A 38 -9.03 3.86 5.61
C ASP A 38 -7.52 4.18 5.53
N TYR A 39 -6.97 4.24 4.32
CA TYR A 39 -5.59 4.66 4.09
C TYR A 39 -5.38 6.13 4.45
N LYS A 40 -6.25 7.03 3.99
CA LYS A 40 -6.12 8.47 4.27
C LYS A 40 -6.09 8.75 5.77
N GLU A 41 -7.05 8.19 6.51
CA GLU A 41 -7.10 8.37 7.96
C GLU A 41 -5.92 7.70 8.68
N PHE A 42 -5.46 6.53 8.21
CA PHE A 42 -4.23 5.92 8.73
C PHE A 42 -3.03 6.86 8.58
N ILE A 43 -2.84 7.45 7.40
CA ILE A 43 -1.75 8.41 7.15
C ILE A 43 -1.89 9.67 8.00
N GLU A 44 -3.09 10.21 8.19
CA GLU A 44 -3.28 11.40 9.02
C GLU A 44 -2.95 11.16 10.50
N HIS A 45 -3.27 9.97 11.03
CA HIS A 45 -3.06 9.64 12.44
C HIS A 45 -1.69 9.02 12.76
N VAL A 46 -1.12 8.30 11.80
CA VAL A 46 0.11 7.52 11.97
C VAL A 46 1.22 8.03 11.05
N GLY A 47 0.91 8.25 9.78
CA GLY A 47 1.87 8.59 8.72
C GLY A 47 2.49 7.36 8.07
N GLY A 48 3.36 7.59 7.08
CA GLY A 48 4.16 6.55 6.45
C GLY A 48 5.22 5.98 7.41
N GLY A 49 5.55 4.71 7.23
CA GLY A 49 6.48 4.03 8.13
C GLY A 49 6.78 2.60 7.73
N ARG A 50 7.58 1.94 8.57
CA ARG A 50 7.99 0.55 8.42
C ARG A 50 7.32 -0.31 9.49
N VAL A 51 6.66 -1.37 9.05
CA VAL A 51 6.01 -2.41 9.86
C VAL A 51 6.97 -3.59 10.00
N ASP A 52 7.18 -4.05 11.22
CA ASP A 52 7.97 -5.24 11.60
C ASP A 52 9.35 -5.30 10.96
N GLY A 53 9.95 -4.14 10.71
CA GLY A 53 11.25 -4.06 10.06
C GLY A 53 11.27 -4.68 8.65
N TYR A 54 10.15 -4.74 7.94
CA TYR A 54 10.07 -5.39 6.63
C TYR A 54 9.22 -4.64 5.61
N LEU A 55 7.97 -4.32 5.94
CA LEU A 55 7.02 -3.69 5.03
C LEU A 55 7.02 -2.17 5.22
N TYR A 56 7.19 -1.42 4.14
CA TYR A 56 7.15 0.03 4.11
C TYR A 56 5.79 0.48 3.58
N ILE A 57 5.06 1.25 4.38
CA ILE A 57 3.83 1.93 3.97
C ILE A 57 4.23 3.29 3.41
N LEU A 58 3.95 3.50 2.12
CA LEU A 58 4.22 4.75 1.44
C LEU A 58 3.27 5.82 1.95
N ALA A 59 3.74 7.07 1.96
CA ALA A 59 2.90 8.22 2.31
C ALA A 59 3.08 9.32 1.26
N PRO A 60 2.02 10.07 0.94
CA PRO A 60 2.17 11.24 0.09
C PRO A 60 3.02 12.30 0.78
N SER A 61 3.79 13.05 0.00
CA SER A 61 4.73 14.07 0.51
C SER A 61 5.70 13.52 1.55
N SER A 62 6.07 12.24 1.42
CA SER A 62 7.08 11.64 2.29
C SER A 62 8.39 12.38 2.08
N LEU A 63 8.96 12.90 3.17
CA LEU A 63 10.23 13.62 3.12
C LEU A 63 11.37 12.73 2.59
N ASN A 64 11.24 11.40 2.72
CA ASN A 64 12.07 10.47 1.98
C ASN A 64 11.40 10.16 0.63
N GLN A 65 11.95 10.72 -0.45
CA GLN A 65 11.42 10.55 -1.80
C GLN A 65 11.35 9.09 -2.27
N HIS A 66 12.13 8.17 -1.69
CA HIS A 66 12.04 6.75 -2.00
C HIS A 66 10.76 6.11 -1.48
N TYR A 67 10.08 6.75 -0.52
CA TYR A 67 8.83 6.27 0.07
C TYR A 67 7.67 7.25 -0.17
N ASP A 68 7.83 8.17 -1.12
CA ASP A 68 6.77 9.06 -1.55
C ASP A 68 5.79 8.33 -2.46
N LEU A 69 4.50 8.38 -2.10
CA LEU A 69 3.47 7.66 -2.83
C LEU A 69 3.26 8.17 -4.25
N ALA A 70 3.22 9.50 -4.46
CA ALA A 70 2.90 10.08 -5.75
C ALA A 70 4.02 9.81 -6.76
N LYS A 71 5.27 10.02 -6.33
CA LYS A 71 6.46 9.70 -7.12
C LYS A 71 6.53 8.21 -7.44
N SER A 72 6.34 7.35 -6.44
CA SER A 72 6.35 5.89 -6.65
C SER A 72 5.23 5.45 -7.58
N ALA A 73 4.05 6.06 -7.50
CA ALA A 73 2.94 5.75 -8.40
C ALA A 73 3.28 6.09 -9.86
N ALA A 74 3.84 7.27 -10.13
CA ALA A 74 4.26 7.66 -11.47
C ALA A 74 5.34 6.69 -12.02
N GLU A 75 6.41 6.45 -11.26
CA GLU A 75 7.50 5.57 -11.69
C GLU A 75 7.05 4.11 -11.88
N ARG A 76 6.21 3.58 -10.99
CA ARG A 76 5.80 2.17 -11.04
C ARG A 76 4.76 1.92 -12.13
N VAL A 77 3.82 2.84 -12.36
CA VAL A 77 2.85 2.68 -13.45
C VAL A 77 3.58 2.53 -14.78
N GLU A 78 4.55 3.41 -15.07
CA GLU A 78 5.35 3.35 -16.31
C GLU A 78 6.13 2.02 -16.41
N VAL A 79 6.81 1.62 -15.33
CA VAL A 79 7.58 0.36 -15.31
C VAL A 79 6.70 -0.86 -15.59
N TYR A 80 5.50 -0.96 -14.98
CA TYR A 80 4.63 -2.12 -15.21
C TYR A 80 3.93 -2.06 -16.57
N GLU A 81 3.63 -0.88 -17.09
CA GLU A 81 3.16 -0.73 -18.47
C GLU A 81 4.18 -1.32 -19.45
N GLU A 82 5.47 -1.00 -19.28
CA GLU A 82 6.56 -1.59 -20.09
C GLU A 82 6.71 -3.10 -19.87
N ILE A 83 6.69 -3.58 -18.63
CA ILE A 83 6.82 -5.01 -18.31
C ILE A 83 5.71 -5.83 -18.99
N PHE A 84 4.46 -5.34 -18.93
CA PHE A 84 3.32 -6.03 -19.54
C PHE A 84 3.32 -6.03 -21.08
N GLU A 85 4.25 -5.33 -21.74
CA GLU A 85 4.49 -5.51 -23.17
C GLU A 85 5.24 -6.82 -23.48
N PHE A 86 5.96 -7.37 -22.51
CA PHE A 86 6.85 -8.53 -22.68
C PHE A 86 6.49 -9.73 -21.78
N GLU A 87 5.81 -9.51 -20.66
CA GLU A 87 5.39 -10.52 -19.69
C GLU A 87 3.85 -10.61 -19.62
N ASP A 88 3.34 -11.77 -19.20
CA ASP A 88 1.89 -11.97 -19.05
C ASP A 88 1.34 -11.08 -17.94
N LYS A 89 0.36 -10.26 -18.31
CA LYS A 89 -0.37 -9.42 -17.37
C LYS A 89 -1.21 -10.30 -16.42
N PRO A 90 -1.28 -10.00 -15.11
CA PRO A 90 -2.12 -10.77 -14.22
C PRO A 90 -3.60 -10.61 -14.61
N ALA A 91 -4.36 -11.71 -14.53
CA ALA A 91 -5.77 -11.77 -14.93
C ALA A 91 -6.65 -10.65 -14.31
N GLN A 92 -6.27 -10.17 -13.12
CA GLN A 92 -6.99 -9.13 -12.39
C GLN A 92 -6.79 -7.72 -12.97
N LEU A 93 -5.83 -7.53 -13.87
CA LEU A 93 -5.56 -6.30 -14.61
C LEU A 93 -5.91 -6.39 -16.11
N GLU A 94 -6.39 -7.54 -16.59
CA GLU A 94 -6.86 -7.73 -17.97
C GLU A 94 -7.95 -6.76 -18.42
N PRO A 95 -8.93 -6.36 -17.58
CA PRO A 95 -9.94 -5.40 -18.02
C PRO A 95 -9.32 -4.07 -18.47
N ASP A 96 -9.70 -3.61 -19.65
CA ASP A 96 -9.20 -2.35 -20.23
C ASP A 96 -9.39 -1.17 -19.29
N GLY A 97 -8.35 -0.36 -19.11
CA GLY A 97 -8.36 0.78 -18.18
C GLY A 97 -8.15 0.41 -16.71
N SER A 98 -7.80 -0.85 -16.39
CA SER A 98 -7.30 -1.21 -15.07
C SER A 98 -6.01 -0.47 -14.74
N ARG A 99 -5.88 0.01 -13.50
CA ARG A 99 -4.68 0.69 -13.00
C ARG A 99 -4.18 0.04 -11.72
N ILE A 100 -2.89 0.20 -11.45
CA ILE A 100 -2.27 -0.10 -10.16
C ILE A 100 -1.69 1.17 -9.55
N ILE A 101 -1.79 1.31 -8.23
CA ILE A 101 -1.12 2.38 -7.49
C ILE A 101 -0.43 1.76 -6.27
N PRO A 102 0.88 1.97 -6.11
CA PRO A 102 1.61 1.41 -4.98
C PRO A 102 1.20 2.11 -3.70
N TRP A 103 0.99 1.32 -2.65
CA TRP A 103 0.82 1.80 -1.28
C TRP A 103 1.87 1.23 -0.34
N GLY A 104 2.59 0.19 -0.77
CA GLY A 104 3.67 -0.40 0.02
C GLY A 104 4.76 -1.05 -0.82
N THR A 105 5.91 -1.21 -0.18
CA THR A 105 7.02 -2.03 -0.68
C THR A 105 7.69 -2.74 0.49
N THR A 106 8.69 -3.58 0.24
CA THR A 106 9.39 -4.35 1.28
C THR A 106 10.91 -4.20 1.15
N ASP A 107 11.65 -4.60 2.18
CA ASP A 107 13.13 -4.67 2.10
C ASP A 107 13.65 -5.65 1.06
N ASN A 108 12.83 -6.62 0.63
CA ASN A 108 13.22 -7.60 -0.38
C ASN A 108 12.85 -7.15 -1.80
N GLY A 109 12.12 -6.03 -1.95
CA GLY A 109 11.76 -5.44 -3.23
C GLY A 109 10.38 -5.83 -3.77
N GLU A 110 9.55 -6.52 -2.97
CA GLU A 110 8.14 -6.74 -3.34
C GLU A 110 7.39 -5.41 -3.34
N TRP A 111 6.34 -5.32 -4.16
CA TRP A 111 5.47 -4.16 -4.19
C TRP A 111 4.03 -4.54 -3.92
N LEU A 112 3.33 -3.68 -3.19
CA LEU A 112 1.93 -3.83 -2.83
C LEU A 112 1.13 -2.67 -3.42
N PHE A 113 0.07 -3.01 -4.14
CA PHE A 113 -0.70 -2.09 -4.95
C PHE A 113 -2.18 -2.12 -4.59
N TRP A 114 -2.85 -0.99 -4.78
CA TRP A 114 -4.28 -0.98 -5.03
C TRP A 114 -4.50 -1.28 -6.49
N ARG A 115 -5.38 -2.24 -6.75
CA ARG A 115 -5.89 -2.59 -8.06
C ARG A 115 -7.21 -1.88 -8.28
N ILE A 116 -7.26 -1.08 -9.34
CA ILE A 116 -8.36 -0.16 -9.64
C ILE A 116 -8.96 -0.55 -10.98
N LEU A 117 -10.25 -0.87 -11.01
CA LEU A 117 -10.98 -1.06 -12.27
C LEU A 117 -11.67 0.24 -12.73
N PRO A 118 -11.97 0.36 -14.04
CA PRO A 118 -12.80 1.45 -14.54
C PRO A 118 -14.14 1.53 -13.80
N GLY A 119 -14.49 2.73 -13.36
CA GLY A 119 -15.76 3.00 -12.69
C GLY A 119 -15.85 2.56 -11.23
N GLN A 120 -14.82 1.94 -10.65
CA GLN A 120 -14.81 1.58 -9.22
C GLN A 120 -14.58 2.78 -8.32
N GLY A 121 -15.27 2.78 -7.18
CA GLY A 121 -14.99 3.70 -6.08
C GLY A 121 -13.78 3.24 -5.24
N PRO A 122 -13.15 4.16 -4.47
CA PRO A 122 -11.98 3.83 -3.65
C PRO A 122 -12.22 2.75 -2.59
N ALA A 123 -13.47 2.61 -2.11
CA ALA A 123 -13.85 1.54 -1.17
C ALA A 123 -13.85 0.14 -1.79
N GLU A 124 -13.79 0.02 -3.12
CA GLU A 124 -13.80 -1.26 -3.84
C GLU A 124 -12.40 -1.69 -4.31
N PHE A 125 -11.37 -0.89 -4.01
CA PHE A 125 -10.01 -1.21 -4.40
C PHE A 125 -9.53 -2.47 -3.69
N ALA A 126 -8.88 -3.34 -4.45
CA ALA A 126 -8.38 -4.62 -3.96
C ALA A 126 -6.85 -4.60 -3.92
N VAL A 127 -6.24 -5.47 -3.12
CA VAL A 127 -4.78 -5.55 -3.02
C VAL A 127 -4.21 -6.50 -4.07
N LEU A 128 -3.14 -6.06 -4.74
CA LEU A 128 -2.23 -6.88 -5.52
C LEU A 128 -0.83 -6.82 -4.91
N ILE A 129 -0.11 -7.93 -4.96
CA ILE A 129 1.29 -8.03 -4.51
C ILE A 129 2.09 -8.60 -5.67
N ASN A 130 3.17 -7.95 -6.07
CA ASN A 130 4.13 -8.49 -7.03
C ASN A 130 5.42 -8.88 -6.32
N GLU A 131 5.95 -10.05 -6.70
CA GLU A 131 7.24 -10.49 -6.19
C GLU A 131 8.39 -9.60 -6.67
N ALA A 132 9.47 -9.55 -5.89
CA ALA A 132 10.58 -8.63 -6.20
C ALA A 132 11.26 -8.89 -7.54
N ARG A 133 11.32 -10.15 -7.97
CA ARG A 133 12.01 -10.60 -9.18
C ARG A 133 11.24 -11.76 -9.81
N GLY A 134 10.21 -11.42 -10.58
CA GLY A 134 9.48 -12.38 -11.39
C GLY A 134 8.03 -11.97 -11.66
N GLU A 135 7.34 -12.87 -12.33
CA GLU A 135 6.01 -12.67 -12.89
C GLU A 135 4.89 -13.03 -11.89
N ARG A 136 5.22 -13.47 -10.66
CA ARG A 136 4.17 -13.86 -9.71
C ARG A 136 3.44 -12.66 -9.15
N TRP A 137 2.11 -12.79 -9.14
CA TRP A 137 1.18 -11.87 -8.51
C TRP A 137 0.27 -12.60 -7.55
N GLU A 138 0.03 -12.00 -6.39
CA GLU A 138 -0.97 -12.43 -5.43
C GLU A 138 -2.10 -11.40 -5.40
N PHE A 139 -3.35 -11.88 -5.34
CA PHE A 139 -4.54 -11.05 -5.34
C PHE A 139 -5.39 -11.28 -4.09
N GLN A 140 -5.78 -10.18 -3.45
CA GLN A 140 -6.64 -10.19 -2.28
C GLN A 140 -7.81 -9.23 -2.52
N LYS A 141 -9.04 -9.75 -2.49
CA LYS A 141 -10.27 -8.98 -2.79
C LYS A 141 -10.75 -8.15 -1.59
N ILE A 142 -9.81 -7.47 -0.94
CA ILE A 142 -10.01 -6.62 0.23
C ILE A 142 -9.09 -5.40 0.14
N GLY A 143 -9.42 -4.35 0.88
CA GLY A 143 -8.69 -3.08 0.88
C GLY A 143 -7.42 -3.08 1.72
N PHE A 144 -6.76 -1.93 1.76
CA PHE A 144 -5.46 -1.72 2.43
C PHE A 144 -5.49 -2.14 3.91
N ALA A 145 -6.36 -1.52 4.71
CA ALA A 145 -6.28 -1.71 6.16
C ALA A 145 -6.77 -3.10 6.58
N GLU A 146 -7.76 -3.66 5.88
CA GLU A 146 -8.24 -5.02 6.10
C GLU A 146 -7.16 -6.06 5.76
N TYR A 147 -6.51 -5.94 4.60
CA TYR A 147 -5.42 -6.84 4.21
C TYR A 147 -4.28 -6.81 5.23
N LEU A 148 -3.78 -5.61 5.55
CA LEU A 148 -2.63 -5.49 6.46
C LEU A 148 -2.98 -5.97 7.87
N THR A 149 -4.18 -5.69 8.36
CA THR A 149 -4.67 -6.24 9.64
C THR A 149 -4.70 -7.77 9.63
N GLY A 150 -5.29 -8.37 8.58
CA GLY A 150 -5.38 -9.83 8.46
C GLY A 150 -4.01 -10.49 8.41
N VAL A 151 -3.05 -9.89 7.70
CA VAL A 151 -1.67 -10.40 7.67
C VAL A 151 -1.02 -10.31 9.04
N LEU A 152 -1.09 -9.15 9.71
CA LEU A 152 -0.48 -8.95 11.03
C LEU A 152 -1.06 -9.90 12.08
N GLN A 153 -2.36 -10.18 12.02
CA GLN A 153 -3.02 -11.11 12.93
C GLN A 153 -2.82 -12.59 12.56
N GLY A 154 -2.15 -12.88 11.45
CA GLY A 154 -1.96 -14.24 10.94
C GLY A 154 -3.23 -14.88 10.36
N GLU A 155 -4.26 -14.09 10.11
CA GLU A 155 -5.51 -14.52 9.47
C GLU A 155 -5.34 -14.66 7.94
N ILE A 156 -4.40 -13.90 7.38
CA ILE A 156 -4.02 -13.93 5.96
C ILE A 156 -2.54 -14.28 5.87
N GLN A 157 -2.21 -15.34 5.13
CA GLN A 157 -0.85 -15.72 4.83
C GLN A 157 -0.59 -15.46 3.34
N SER A 158 0.37 -14.57 3.05
CA SER A 158 0.82 -14.32 1.68
C SER A 158 1.81 -15.40 1.22
N GLU A 159 1.73 -15.78 -0.05
CA GLU A 159 2.68 -16.70 -0.69
C GLU A 159 3.90 -15.97 -1.28
N ILE A 160 3.82 -14.64 -1.40
CA ILE A 160 4.89 -13.78 -1.95
C ILE A 160 5.70 -13.12 -0.83
N LEU A 161 5.06 -12.63 0.23
CA LEU A 161 5.77 -11.97 1.32
C LEU A 161 6.64 -12.96 2.10
N SER A 162 7.66 -12.43 2.77
CA SER A 162 8.58 -13.21 3.60
C SER A 162 7.81 -14.07 4.61
N SER A 163 8.15 -15.36 4.69
CA SER A 163 7.62 -16.27 5.72
C SER A 163 7.96 -15.85 7.16
N ALA A 164 8.89 -14.91 7.35
CA ALA A 164 9.22 -14.31 8.64
C ALA A 164 8.34 -13.10 8.99
N PHE A 165 7.44 -12.68 8.10
CA PHE A 165 6.46 -11.63 8.31
C PHE A 165 5.06 -12.23 8.46
N PRO A 166 4.25 -11.77 9.43
CA PRO A 166 4.57 -10.75 10.42
C PRO A 166 5.46 -11.25 11.56
N ALA A 167 6.02 -10.32 12.34
CA ALA A 167 6.69 -10.66 13.59
C ALA A 167 5.67 -11.07 14.67
N GLY A 168 6.09 -11.86 15.66
CA GLY A 168 5.20 -12.28 16.76
C GLY A 168 4.78 -11.15 17.72
N SER A 169 5.47 -10.01 17.66
CA SER A 169 5.06 -8.74 18.26
C SER A 169 5.32 -7.66 17.22
N HIS A 170 4.32 -6.83 16.95
CA HIS A 170 4.44 -5.82 15.91
C HIS A 170 5.21 -4.59 16.37
N ASP A 171 5.95 -3.99 15.45
CA ASP A 171 6.63 -2.70 15.62
C ASP A 171 6.30 -1.80 14.43
N PHE A 172 6.00 -0.54 14.70
CA PHE A 172 5.78 0.47 13.67
C PHE A 172 6.74 1.64 13.84
N ARG A 173 7.59 1.86 12.84
CA ARG A 173 8.54 2.97 12.82
C ARG A 173 8.13 3.99 11.76
N LYS A 174 7.61 5.13 12.19
CA LYS A 174 7.36 6.28 11.32
C LYS A 174 8.63 6.67 10.56
N PHE A 175 8.48 7.13 9.32
CA PHE A 175 9.60 7.74 8.62
C PHE A 175 10.01 9.04 9.34
N THR A 176 11.16 9.02 10.00
CA THR A 176 11.72 10.20 10.67
C THR A 176 12.68 10.94 9.77
N HIS A 177 12.87 12.24 10.03
CA HIS A 177 13.97 13.05 9.52
C HIS A 177 15.28 12.27 9.67
N THR A 178 15.94 11.93 8.56
CA THR A 178 17.38 11.70 8.64
C THR A 178 18.01 13.08 8.42
N PRO A 179 18.73 13.63 9.42
CA PRO A 179 19.42 14.91 9.24
C PRO A 179 20.50 14.82 8.15
#